data_AF-H2YB16-F1
#
_entry.id   AF-H2YB16-F1
#
_cell.length_a   1.000
_cell.length_b   1.000
_cell.length_c   1.000
_cell.angle_alpha   90.00
_cell.angle_beta   90.00
_cell.angle_gamma   90.00
#
_symmetry.space_group_name_H-M   'P 1'
#
loop_
_entity.id
_entity.type
_entity.pdbx_description
1 polymer ?
#
loop_
_entity_poly.entity_id
_entity_poly.type
_entity_poly.pdbx_seq_one_letter_code
_entity_poly.pdbx_strand_id
1 'polypeptide(L)'
;MANLKDQTMHLIAIAVLIFISFLFSVVAVATPGWHDRFFFTLLGEYERTKTTSVALWAVGVSVLILLGIICLCIASIILLARFFGHGRGRAILGGVLCIFTGCIYIVSLGIFMGVYKPGTGTYGYSFGLLWTSVPVSIVAGVFFLLLKDDEFLKSELKYSSNGM
;
A
#
# COMPACT_ATOMS: atom_id res chain seq x y z
N MET A 1 16.04 -25.00 13.78
CA MET A 1 15.52 -25.01 12.39
C MET A 1 14.16 -24.35 12.45
N ALA A 2 14.01 -23.10 11.98
CA ALA A 2 12.68 -22.52 11.81
C ALA A 2 11.91 -23.45 10.85
N ASN A 3 10.70 -23.85 11.24
CA ASN A 3 9.95 -24.88 10.54
C ASN A 3 9.64 -24.34 9.14
N LEU A 4 9.91 -25.09 8.06
CA LEU A 4 9.58 -24.68 6.68
C LEU A 4 8.11 -24.23 6.56
N LYS A 5 7.25 -24.86 7.37
CA LYS A 5 5.84 -24.50 7.55
C LYS A 5 5.63 -23.06 8.05
N ASP A 6 6.45 -22.57 8.97
CA ASP A 6 6.32 -21.22 9.56
C ASP A 6 6.67 -20.14 8.53
N GLN A 7 7.67 -20.39 7.68
CA GLN A 7 8.03 -19.46 6.60
C GLN A 7 6.97 -19.40 5.52
N THR A 8 6.38 -20.54 5.13
CA THR A 8 5.26 -20.57 4.19
C THR A 8 4.04 -19.86 4.76
N MET A 9 3.73 -20.03 6.05
CA MET A 9 2.62 -19.33 6.71
C MET A 9 2.84 -17.81 6.75
N HIS A 10 4.07 -17.34 6.98
CA HIS A 10 4.41 -15.92 6.91
C HIS A 10 4.20 -15.34 5.51
N LEU A 11 4.65 -16.05 4.47
CA LEU A 11 4.46 -15.62 3.08
C LEU A 11 2.97 -15.57 2.68
N ILE A 12 2.17 -16.55 3.12
CA ILE A 12 0.72 -16.55 2.91
C ILE A 12 0.06 -15.38 3.64
N ALA A 13 0.43 -15.13 4.90
CA ALA A 13 -0.13 -14.02 5.67
C ALA A 13 0.15 -12.66 4.98
N ILE A 14 1.37 -12.45 4.50
CA ILE A 14 1.73 -11.24 3.74
C ILE A 14 0.93 -11.15 2.44
N ALA A 15 0.78 -12.26 1.71
CA ALA A 15 -0.01 -12.30 0.48
C ALA A 15 -1.46 -11.86 0.74
N VAL A 16 -2.08 -12.38 1.80
CA VAL A 16 -3.45 -12.03 2.19
C VAL A 16 -3.54 -10.55 2.57
N LEU A 17 -2.61 -10.03 3.38
CA LEU A 17 -2.62 -8.64 3.79
C LEU A 17 -2.43 -7.68 2.60
N ILE A 18 -1.46 -7.96 1.72
CA ILE A 18 -1.24 -7.16 0.51
C ILE A 18 -2.48 -7.23 -0.41
N PHE A 19 -3.08 -8.41 -0.57
CA PHE A 19 -4.27 -8.57 -1.39
C PHE A 19 -5.47 -7.79 -0.84
N ILE A 20 -5.73 -7.86 0.47
CA ILE A 20 -6.79 -7.08 1.12
C ILE A 20 -6.54 -5.58 0.97
N SER A 21 -5.31 -5.13 1.23
CA SER A 21 -4.94 -3.71 1.06
C SER A 21 -5.12 -3.26 -0.38
N PHE A 22 -4.72 -4.08 -1.36
CA PHE A 22 -4.87 -3.78 -2.78
C PHE A 22 -6.36 -3.70 -3.17
N LEU A 23 -7.15 -4.69 -2.79
CA LEU A 23 -8.58 -4.75 -3.07
C LEU A 23 -9.30 -3.52 -2.50
N PHE A 24 -9.06 -3.18 -1.23
CA PHE A 24 -9.70 -2.03 -0.59
C PHE A 24 -9.31 -0.72 -1.26
N SER A 25 -8.04 -0.54 -1.63
CA SER A 25 -7.58 0.64 -2.34
C SER A 25 -8.21 0.76 -3.74
N VAL A 26 -8.32 -0.34 -4.49
CA VAL A 26 -8.96 -0.34 -5.80
C VAL A 26 -10.45 -0.02 -5.68
N VAL A 27 -11.16 -0.67 -4.76
CA VAL A 27 -12.59 -0.42 -4.54
C VAL A 27 -12.83 1.02 -4.07
N ALA A 28 -11.97 1.58 -3.22
CA ALA A 28 -12.06 2.96 -2.77
C ALA A 28 -12.01 3.95 -3.95
N VAL A 29 -11.12 3.73 -4.93
CA VAL A 29 -11.00 4.58 -6.12
C VAL A 29 -12.14 4.34 -7.12
N ALA A 30 -12.59 3.09 -7.26
CA ALA A 30 -13.65 2.70 -8.20
C ALA A 30 -15.07 3.02 -7.69
N THR A 31 -15.24 3.46 -6.44
CA THR A 31 -16.56 3.78 -5.91
C THR A 31 -17.10 5.03 -6.63
N PRO A 32 -18.36 5.03 -7.12
CA PRO A 32 -18.90 6.12 -7.94
C PRO A 32 -18.70 7.52 -7.36
N GLY A 33 -18.86 7.70 -6.05
CA GLY A 33 -18.65 9.01 -5.42
C GLY A 33 -17.23 9.59 -5.56
N TRP A 34 -16.19 8.76 -5.61
CA TRP A 34 -14.81 9.20 -5.84
C TRP A 34 -14.48 9.22 -7.33
N HIS A 35 -14.85 8.16 -8.04
CA HIS A 35 -14.61 8.00 -9.47
C HIS A 35 -15.23 9.15 -10.28
N ASP A 36 -16.49 9.49 -9.99
CA ASP A 36 -17.21 10.56 -10.68
C ASP A 36 -16.58 11.91 -10.37
N ARG A 37 -16.14 12.16 -9.12
CA ARG A 37 -15.39 13.38 -8.79
C ARG A 37 -14.07 13.46 -9.54
N PHE A 38 -13.33 12.36 -9.65
CA PHE A 38 -12.09 12.32 -10.41
C PHE A 38 -12.35 12.59 -11.90
N PHE A 39 -13.28 11.87 -12.52
CA PHE A 39 -13.63 12.04 -13.93
C PHE A 39 -14.16 13.43 -14.23
N PHE A 40 -15.10 13.93 -13.43
CA PHE A 40 -15.68 15.26 -13.63
C PHE A 40 -14.63 16.35 -13.44
N THR A 41 -13.74 16.24 -12.45
CA THR A 41 -12.69 17.26 -12.23
C THR A 41 -11.58 17.22 -13.30
N LEU A 42 -11.32 16.06 -13.88
CA LEU A 42 -10.24 15.85 -14.84
C LEU A 42 -10.67 16.03 -16.30
N LEU A 43 -11.93 15.76 -16.63
CA LEU A 43 -12.49 15.82 -17.99
C LEU A 43 -13.63 16.85 -18.15
N GLY A 44 -14.28 17.25 -17.05
CA GLY A 44 -15.45 18.14 -17.03
C GLY A 44 -15.12 19.52 -16.46
N GLU A 45 -14.90 20.49 -17.35
CA GLU A 45 -15.06 21.92 -17.05
C GLU A 45 -14.17 22.49 -15.91
N TYR A 46 -12.86 22.59 -16.18
CA TYR A 46 -12.03 23.65 -15.57
C TYR A 46 -12.51 25.06 -16.00
N GLU A 47 -13.39 25.16 -17.01
CA GLU A 47 -13.80 26.44 -17.61
C GLU A 47 -14.99 27.17 -16.96
N ARG A 48 -15.78 26.58 -16.05
CA ARG A 48 -17.06 27.22 -15.63
C ARG A 48 -17.15 27.86 -14.25
N THR A 49 -16.25 27.58 -13.30
CA THR A 49 -16.40 28.15 -11.95
C THR A 49 -15.09 28.49 -11.27
N LYS A 50 -15.03 29.73 -10.75
CA LYS A 50 -13.95 30.37 -9.99
C LYS A 50 -13.64 29.67 -8.64
N THR A 51 -13.31 28.38 -8.66
CA THR A 51 -12.94 27.57 -7.48
C THR A 51 -11.76 26.63 -7.80
N THR A 52 -10.73 27.16 -8.48
CA THR A 52 -9.55 26.42 -8.96
C THR A 52 -8.80 25.65 -7.87
N SER A 53 -8.84 26.08 -6.62
CA SER A 53 -8.20 25.36 -5.51
C SER A 53 -8.97 24.11 -5.04
N VAL A 54 -10.29 24.05 -5.23
CA VAL A 54 -11.14 22.93 -4.75
C VAL A 54 -11.14 21.74 -5.73
N ALA A 55 -10.63 21.91 -6.93
CA ALA A 55 -10.50 20.83 -7.91
C ALA A 55 -9.15 20.10 -7.81
N LEU A 56 -8.05 20.84 -7.67
CA LEU A 56 -6.69 20.27 -7.70
C LEU A 56 -6.41 19.26 -6.58
N TRP A 57 -6.93 19.48 -5.37
CA TRP A 57 -6.69 18.55 -4.26
C TRP A 57 -7.30 17.18 -4.53
N ALA A 58 -8.48 17.10 -5.16
CA ALA A 58 -9.14 15.83 -5.46
C ALA A 58 -8.33 15.01 -6.48
N VAL A 59 -7.77 15.67 -7.49
CA VAL A 59 -6.86 15.05 -8.46
C VAL A 59 -5.57 14.59 -7.77
N GLY A 60 -4.96 15.45 -6.95
CA GLY A 60 -3.72 15.12 -6.22
C GLY A 60 -3.87 13.91 -5.30
N VAL A 61 -4.95 13.85 -4.51
CA VAL A 61 -5.25 12.71 -3.63
C VAL A 61 -5.47 11.43 -4.45
N SER A 62 -6.14 11.52 -5.60
CA SER A 62 -6.37 10.36 -6.47
C SER A 62 -5.07 9.81 -7.06
N VAL A 63 -4.16 10.68 -7.49
CA VAL A 63 -2.82 10.29 -7.98
C VAL A 63 -2.00 9.64 -6.88
N LEU A 64 -2.05 10.17 -5.66
CA LEU A 64 -1.38 9.56 -4.50
C LEU A 64 -1.92 8.15 -4.21
N ILE A 65 -3.23 7.95 -4.26
CA ILE A 65 -3.81 6.61 -4.02
C ILE A 65 -3.38 5.64 -5.12
N LEU A 66 -3.39 6.06 -6.39
CA LEU A 66 -2.89 5.27 -7.51
C LEU A 66 -1.41 4.92 -7.36
N LEU A 67 -0.58 5.87 -6.90
CA LEU A 67 0.83 5.62 -6.60
C LEU A 67 0.99 4.54 -5.52
N GLY A 68 0.18 4.60 -4.46
CA GLY A 68 0.15 3.55 -3.43
C GLY A 68 -0.25 2.18 -3.99
N ILE A 69 -1.25 2.13 -4.89
CA ILE A 69 -1.64 0.87 -5.57
C ILE A 69 -0.48 0.32 -6.40
N ILE A 70 0.25 1.17 -7.12
CA ILE A 70 1.44 0.76 -7.88
C ILE A 70 2.52 0.19 -6.94
N CYS A 71 2.75 0.81 -5.79
CA CYS A 71 3.68 0.29 -4.78
C CYS A 71 3.26 -1.11 -4.27
N LEU A 72 1.97 -1.36 -4.05
CA LEU A 72 1.46 -2.69 -3.68
C LEU A 72 1.63 -3.72 -4.80
N CYS A 73 1.46 -3.33 -6.07
CA CYS A 73 1.74 -4.20 -7.21
C CYS A 73 3.22 -4.61 -7.25
N ILE A 74 4.14 -3.65 -7.07
CA ILE A 74 5.58 -3.94 -7.03
C ILE A 74 5.91 -4.85 -5.83
N ALA A 75 5.34 -4.58 -4.65
CA ALA A 75 5.52 -5.43 -3.47
C ALA A 75 5.00 -6.86 -3.70
N SER A 76 3.88 -7.02 -4.42
CA SER A 76 3.33 -8.31 -4.81
C SER A 76 4.25 -9.07 -5.76
N ILE A 77 4.86 -8.39 -6.73
CA ILE A 77 5.85 -8.99 -7.65
C ILE A 77 7.08 -9.46 -6.86
N ILE A 78 7.57 -8.66 -5.89
CA ILE A 78 8.68 -9.05 -5.02
C ILE A 78 8.31 -10.28 -4.19
N LEU A 79 7.10 -10.34 -3.65
CA LEU A 79 6.60 -11.49 -2.90
C LEU A 79 6.56 -12.75 -3.77
N LEU A 80 6.04 -12.67 -5.00
CA LEU A 80 6.02 -13.76 -5.97
C LEU A 80 7.43 -14.23 -6.33
N ALA A 81 8.35 -13.30 -6.61
CA ALA A 81 9.75 -13.62 -6.89
C ALA A 81 10.40 -14.37 -5.72
N ARG A 82 9.96 -14.10 -4.49
CA ARG A 82 10.42 -14.79 -3.29
C ARG A 82 9.81 -16.19 -3.14
N PHE A 83 8.53 -16.36 -3.48
CA PHE A 83 7.89 -17.68 -3.55
C PHE A 83 8.64 -18.65 -4.48
N PHE A 84 9.16 -18.16 -5.60
CA PHE A 84 9.95 -18.95 -6.55
C PHE A 84 11.47 -19.00 -6.25
N GLY A 85 11.91 -18.52 -5.09
CA GLY A 85 13.33 -18.58 -4.67
C GLY A 85 14.28 -17.62 -5.39
N HIS A 86 13.80 -16.78 -6.30
CA HIS A 86 14.60 -15.82 -7.09
C HIS A 86 14.78 -14.45 -6.42
N GLY A 87 14.13 -14.23 -5.27
CA GLY A 87 14.05 -12.93 -4.57
C GLY A 87 14.96 -12.74 -3.36
N ARG A 88 16.06 -13.48 -3.22
CA ARG A 88 16.97 -13.37 -2.06
C ARG A 88 17.50 -11.93 -1.91
N GLY A 89 17.28 -11.32 -0.75
CA GLY A 89 17.75 -9.97 -0.43
C GLY A 89 16.80 -8.80 -0.76
N ARG A 90 15.68 -9.02 -1.47
CA ARG A 90 14.71 -7.96 -1.80
C ARG A 90 13.56 -7.82 -0.79
N ALA A 91 13.66 -8.53 0.33
CA ALA A 91 12.72 -8.48 1.46
C ALA A 91 12.49 -7.04 1.95
N ILE A 92 13.58 -6.32 2.16
CA ILE A 92 13.55 -4.96 2.70
C ILE A 92 12.80 -4.03 1.76
N LEU A 93 13.04 -4.15 0.45
CA LEU A 93 12.38 -3.31 -0.55
C LEU A 93 10.86 -3.52 -0.55
N GLY A 94 10.39 -4.78 -0.50
CA GLY A 94 8.95 -5.07 -0.41
C GLY A 94 8.32 -4.52 0.86
N GLY A 95 9.01 -4.64 2.01
CA GLY A 95 8.55 -4.07 3.28
C GLY A 95 8.47 -2.56 3.28
N VAL A 96 9.51 -1.89 2.78
CA VAL A 96 9.57 -0.43 2.66
C VAL A 96 8.46 0.08 1.73
N LEU A 97 8.20 -0.58 0.60
CA LEU A 97 7.11 -0.20 -0.31
C LEU A 97 5.72 -0.32 0.34
N CYS A 98 5.50 -1.34 1.17
CA CYS A 98 4.23 -1.50 1.89
C CYS A 98 4.05 -0.40 2.96
N ILE A 99 5.09 -0.09 3.74
CA ILE A 99 5.04 1.00 4.74
C ILE A 99 4.85 2.35 4.05
N PHE A 100 5.58 2.58 2.97
CA PHE A 100 5.48 3.80 2.17
C PHE A 100 4.08 4.00 1.60
N THR A 101 3.43 2.91 1.16
CA THR A 101 2.02 2.93 0.74
C THR A 101 1.10 3.42 1.87
N GLY A 102 1.27 2.88 3.08
CA GLY A 102 0.52 3.33 4.26
C GLY A 102 0.71 4.82 4.53
N CYS A 103 1.94 5.31 4.44
CA CYS A 103 2.24 6.74 4.59
C CYS A 103 1.56 7.60 3.51
N ILE A 104 1.59 7.17 2.25
CA ILE A 104 0.91 7.87 1.15
C ILE A 104 -0.59 7.96 1.44
N TYR A 105 -1.22 6.87 1.89
CA TYR A 105 -2.64 6.86 2.22
C TYR A 105 -2.99 7.76 3.40
N ILE A 106 -2.15 7.81 4.45
CA ILE A 106 -2.32 8.77 5.56
C ILE A 106 -2.29 10.21 5.05
N VAL A 107 -1.32 10.56 4.19
CA VAL A 107 -1.22 11.90 3.61
C VAL A 107 -2.46 12.21 2.77
N SER A 108 -2.90 11.29 1.93
CA SER A 108 -4.13 11.40 1.12
C SER A 108 -5.37 11.65 1.99
N LEU A 109 -5.54 10.86 3.06
CA LEU A 109 -6.65 10.99 4.01
C LEU A 109 -6.58 12.30 4.79
N GLY A 110 -5.37 12.74 5.16
CA GLY A 110 -5.14 14.01 5.85
C GLY A 110 -5.50 15.22 4.99
N ILE A 111 -5.11 15.21 3.71
CA ILE A 111 -5.53 16.25 2.75
C ILE A 111 -7.05 16.24 2.58
N PHE A 112 -7.66 15.05 2.44
CA PHE A 112 -9.10 14.91 2.35
C PHE A 112 -9.81 15.50 3.57
N MET A 113 -9.40 15.15 4.79
CA MET A 113 -9.99 15.67 6.02
C MET A 113 -9.74 17.16 6.25
N GLY A 114 -8.57 17.67 5.84
CA GLY A 114 -8.24 19.10 5.97
C GLY A 114 -9.04 20.00 5.03
N VAL A 115 -9.43 19.49 3.85
CA VAL A 115 -10.21 20.23 2.86
C VAL A 115 -11.72 19.99 3.01
N TYR A 116 -12.11 18.81 3.48
CA TYR A 116 -13.51 18.46 3.72
C TYR A 116 -14.01 19.10 5.02
N LYS A 117 -14.79 20.18 4.93
CA LYS A 117 -15.32 20.89 6.10
C LYS A 117 -16.21 19.96 6.96
N PRO A 118 -15.88 19.74 8.25
CA PRO A 118 -16.74 18.99 9.15
C PRO A 118 -18.06 19.74 9.36
N GLY A 119 -19.18 19.13 8.96
CA GLY A 119 -20.53 19.72 9.09
C GLY A 119 -21.45 19.49 7.90
N THR A 120 -20.94 19.00 6.76
CA THR A 120 -21.73 18.84 5.52
C THR A 120 -22.08 17.39 5.16
N GLY A 121 -21.68 16.39 5.95
CA GLY A 121 -22.08 15.00 5.72
C GLY A 121 -21.21 13.95 6.43
N THR A 122 -21.66 12.69 6.36
CA THR A 122 -20.93 11.49 6.79
C THR A 122 -19.83 11.14 5.81
N TYR A 123 -18.67 10.69 6.31
CA TYR A 123 -17.60 10.14 5.47
C TYR A 123 -18.12 8.94 4.66
N GLY A 124 -17.84 8.94 3.35
CA GLY A 124 -18.29 7.89 2.44
C GLY A 124 -17.53 6.57 2.65
N TYR A 125 -18.10 5.48 2.14
CA TYR A 125 -17.52 4.13 2.24
C TYR A 125 -16.08 4.04 1.71
N SER A 126 -15.75 4.77 0.65
CA SER A 126 -14.41 4.85 0.08
C SER A 126 -13.36 5.40 1.05
N PHE A 127 -13.76 6.34 1.92
CA PHE A 127 -12.90 6.87 2.98
C PHE A 127 -12.61 5.77 4.02
N GLY A 128 -13.64 5.04 4.44
CA GLY A 128 -13.49 3.92 5.38
C GLY A 128 -12.57 2.82 4.83
N LEU A 129 -12.75 2.43 3.58
CA LEU A 129 -11.89 1.45 2.92
C LEU A 129 -10.42 1.90 2.88
N LEU A 130 -10.17 3.13 2.46
CA LEU A 130 -8.81 3.68 2.40
C LEU A 130 -8.21 3.84 3.81
N TRP A 131 -9.01 4.20 4.80
CA TRP A 131 -8.58 4.23 6.20
C TRP A 131 -8.18 2.83 6.69
N THR A 132 -8.93 1.79 6.33
CA THR A 132 -8.59 0.40 6.71
C THR A 132 -7.38 -0.15 5.97
N SER A 133 -7.08 0.32 4.75
CA SER A 133 -5.90 -0.14 4.02
C SER A 133 -4.58 0.41 4.61
N VAL A 134 -4.61 1.49 5.38
CA VAL A 134 -3.44 2.03 6.10
C VAL A 134 -2.84 1.01 7.09
N PRO A 135 -3.55 0.53 8.14
CA PRO A 135 -2.97 -0.42 9.07
C PRO A 135 -2.63 -1.75 8.38
N VAL A 136 -3.42 -2.19 7.40
CA VAL A 136 -3.16 -3.44 6.67
C VAL A 136 -1.84 -3.36 5.88
N SER A 137 -1.60 -2.26 5.17
CA SER A 137 -0.35 -2.06 4.42
C SER A 137 0.87 -1.91 5.32
N ILE A 138 0.74 -1.21 6.46
CA ILE A 138 1.82 -1.09 7.44
C ILE A 138 2.16 -2.46 8.05
N VAL A 139 1.16 -3.22 8.48
CA VAL A 139 1.35 -4.56 9.05
C VAL A 139 1.98 -5.49 8.02
N ALA A 140 1.49 -5.49 6.76
CA ALA A 140 2.12 -6.24 5.68
C ALA A 140 3.61 -5.91 5.53
N GLY A 141 3.96 -4.62 5.61
CA GLY A 141 5.35 -4.17 5.56
C GLY A 141 6.21 -4.66 6.71
N VAL A 142 5.69 -4.62 7.95
CA VAL A 142 6.40 -5.17 9.12
C VAL A 142 6.66 -6.67 8.95
N PHE A 143 5.65 -7.44 8.55
CA PHE A 143 5.83 -8.88 8.29
C PHE A 143 6.87 -9.14 7.18
N PHE A 144 6.92 -8.28 6.15
CA PHE A 144 7.93 -8.37 5.10
C PHE A 144 9.35 -8.13 5.62
N LEU A 145 9.52 -7.18 6.55
CA LEU A 145 10.81 -6.87 7.18
C LEU A 145 11.27 -8.00 8.11
N LEU A 146 10.36 -8.62 8.85
CA LEU A 146 10.68 -9.74 9.75
C LEU A 146 11.21 -10.98 9.01
N LEU A 147 10.83 -11.15 7.74
CA LEU A 147 11.42 -12.20 6.89
C LEU A 147 12.91 -11.97 6.56
N LYS A 148 13.51 -10.83 6.88
CA LYS A 148 14.94 -10.53 6.60
C LYS A 148 15.87 -11.38 7.47
N ASP A 149 15.46 -11.68 8.70
CA ASP A 149 16.40 -12.18 9.72
C ASP A 149 16.70 -13.69 9.59
N ASP A 150 15.92 -14.44 8.81
CA ASP A 150 16.02 -15.90 8.83
C ASP A 150 17.03 -16.50 7.84
N GLU A 151 17.32 -15.82 6.73
CA GLU A 151 18.20 -16.31 5.66
C GLU A 151 19.57 -15.61 5.62
N PHE A 152 19.62 -14.29 5.84
CA PHE A 152 20.87 -13.52 5.72
C PHE A 152 21.84 -13.83 6.87
N LEU A 153 21.32 -13.93 8.11
CA LEU A 153 22.10 -14.36 9.27
C LEU A 153 22.59 -15.81 9.13
N LYS A 154 21.77 -16.70 8.54
CA LYS A 154 22.17 -18.10 8.30
C LYS A 154 23.23 -18.24 7.20
N SER A 155 23.20 -17.42 6.15
CA SER A 155 24.23 -17.47 5.09
C SER A 155 25.58 -16.94 5.56
N GLU A 156 25.59 -15.88 6.37
CA GLU A 156 26.81 -15.32 6.98
C GLU A 156 27.43 -16.31 8.00
N LEU A 157 26.61 -16.90 8.87
CA LEU A 157 27.06 -17.91 9.83
C LEU A 157 27.63 -19.18 9.17
N LYS A 158 27.08 -19.60 8.03
CA LYS A 158 27.56 -20.78 7.30
C LYS A 158 28.90 -20.53 6.59
N TYR A 159 29.15 -19.29 6.15
CA TYR A 159 30.44 -18.90 5.59
C TYR A 159 31.53 -18.78 6.67
N SER A 160 31.18 -18.30 7.86
CA SER A 160 32.11 -18.24 8.99
C SER A 160 32.45 -19.61 9.58
N SER A 161 31.54 -20.59 9.50
CA SER A 161 31.74 -21.95 10.03
C SER A 161 32.52 -22.88 9.10
N ASN A 162 32.57 -22.60 7.79
CA ASN A 162 33.31 -23.40 6.81
C ASN A 162 34.70 -22.80 6.49
N GLY A 163 35.06 -21.71 7.15
CA GLY A 163 36.36 -21.03 7.03
C GLY A 163 37.33 -21.29 8.19
N MET A 164 37.04 -22.29 9.04
CA MET A 164 37.95 -22.81 10.07
C MET A 164 38.21 -24.29 9.86
#